data_AF-A0A8H3UP93-F1
#
_entry.id   AF-A0A8H3UP93-F1
#
_cell.length_a   1.000
_cell.length_b   1.000
_cell.length_c   1.000
_cell.angle_alpha   90.00
_cell.angle_beta   90.00
_cell.angle_gamma   90.00
#
_symmetry.space_group_name_H-M   'P 1'
#
loop_
_entity.id
_entity.type
_entity.pdbx_description
1 polymer ?
#
loop_
_entity_poly.entity_id
_entity_poly.type
_entity_poly.pdbx_seq_one_letter_code
_entity_poly.pdbx_strand_id
1 'polypeptide(L)'
;MTHVPSSTPLTHFKACSFDVLGTLIDWETGMYNSLTSLAPISTLPANHPMRHRKTLLQATEACERNIQLANPAMEYSLLLAQSFKTLCKEQNLHDAHIEENSALFAKSIEHWPAFPDTLQGLRKLKS
;
A
#
# COMPACT_ATOMS: atom_id res chain seq x y z
N MET A 1 -13.85 -15.05 26.89
CA MET A 1 -13.01 -13.84 26.83
C MET A 1 -13.11 -13.13 28.16
N THR A 2 -12.00 -12.93 28.86
CA THR A 2 -11.97 -12.12 30.08
C THR A 2 -12.13 -10.65 29.70
N HIS A 3 -13.10 -9.98 30.31
CA HIS A 3 -13.29 -8.54 30.13
C HIS A 3 -12.13 -7.80 30.79
N VAL A 4 -11.28 -7.13 29.99
CA VAL A 4 -10.20 -6.27 30.50
C VAL A 4 -10.76 -4.86 30.65
N PRO A 5 -10.79 -4.29 31.88
CA PRO A 5 -11.24 -2.92 32.09
C PRO A 5 -10.40 -1.92 31.29
N SER A 6 -11.02 -0.86 30.76
CA SER A 6 -10.31 0.22 30.06
C SER A 6 -9.28 0.96 30.94
N SER A 7 -9.39 0.83 32.26
CA SER A 7 -8.43 1.35 33.25
C SER A 7 -7.19 0.47 33.46
N THR A 8 -7.10 -0.67 32.78
CA THR A 8 -5.95 -1.57 32.90
C THR A 8 -4.69 -0.89 32.36
N PRO A 9 -3.61 -0.74 33.16
CA PRO A 9 -2.38 -0.12 32.68
C PRO A 9 -1.79 -0.88 31.49
N LEU A 10 -1.23 -0.16 30.51
CA LEU A 10 -0.60 -0.77 29.33
C LEU A 10 0.55 -1.72 29.71
N THR A 11 1.21 -1.48 30.84
CA THR A 11 2.29 -2.34 31.39
C THR A 11 1.82 -3.71 31.87
N HIS A 12 0.49 -3.93 31.95
CA HIS A 12 -0.07 -5.24 32.27
C HIS A 12 0.10 -6.24 31.12
N PHE A 13 0.13 -5.76 29.88
CA PHE A 13 0.28 -6.60 28.70
C PHE A 13 1.74 -7.05 28.52
N LYS A 14 1.91 -8.27 28.00
CA LYS A 14 3.23 -8.89 27.77
C LYS A 14 3.62 -8.96 26.30
N ALA A 15 2.70 -8.65 25.40
CA ALA A 15 2.92 -8.64 23.96
C ALA A 15 2.07 -7.56 23.31
N CYS A 16 2.60 -6.99 22.23
CA CYS A 16 1.88 -6.08 21.33
C CYS A 16 1.90 -6.67 19.92
N SER A 17 0.72 -6.94 19.36
CA SER A 17 0.56 -7.33 17.96
C SER A 17 0.22 -6.09 17.13
N PHE A 18 1.01 -5.81 16.11
CA PHE A 18 0.79 -4.69 15.20
C PHE A 18 0.38 -5.19 13.82
N ASP A 19 -0.59 -4.50 13.24
CA ASP A 19 -0.67 -4.41 11.79
C ASP A 19 0.57 -3.65 11.24
N VAL A 20 0.90 -3.84 9.96
CA VAL A 20 2.09 -3.24 9.34
C VAL A 20 1.70 -2.09 8.40
N LEU A 21 0.85 -2.34 7.40
CA LEU A 21 0.53 -1.37 6.34
C LEU A 21 -0.54 -0.40 6.82
N GLY A 22 -0.15 0.85 7.11
CA GLY A 22 -1.03 1.90 7.62
C GLY A 22 -0.92 2.10 9.13
N THR A 23 -0.20 1.20 9.81
CA THR A 23 0.15 1.32 11.22
C THR A 23 1.63 1.64 11.42
N LEU A 24 2.53 0.89 10.76
CA LEU A 24 3.99 1.06 10.86
C LEU A 24 4.58 1.63 9.57
N ILE A 25 4.05 1.22 8.41
CA ILE A 25 4.47 1.65 7.08
C ILE A 25 3.45 2.62 6.49
N ASP A 26 3.93 3.77 6.01
CA ASP A 26 3.16 4.75 5.24
C ASP A 26 3.03 4.25 3.79
N TRP A 27 2.09 3.33 3.62
CA TRP A 27 1.76 2.74 2.33
C TRP A 27 1.20 3.77 1.36
N GLU A 28 0.46 4.79 1.82
CA GLU A 28 -0.13 5.80 0.92
C GLU A 28 0.96 6.58 0.19
N THR A 29 1.98 7.04 0.91
CA THR A 29 3.10 7.76 0.32
C THR A 29 3.96 6.84 -0.54
N GLY A 30 4.24 5.62 -0.07
CA GLY A 30 4.98 4.62 -0.83
C GLY A 30 4.31 4.28 -2.17
N MET A 31 3.02 3.95 -2.14
CA MET A 31 2.23 3.61 -3.31
C MET A 31 2.10 4.80 -4.27
N TYR A 32 1.76 5.99 -3.78
CA TYR A 32 1.59 7.17 -4.62
C TYR A 32 2.88 7.53 -5.36
N ASN A 33 4.02 7.56 -4.66
CA ASN A 33 5.32 7.88 -5.26
C ASN A 33 5.70 6.84 -6.31
N SER A 34 5.45 5.56 -6.03
CA SER A 34 5.76 4.46 -6.94
C SER A 34 4.92 4.53 -8.22
N LEU A 35 3.60 4.67 -8.09
CA LEU A 35 2.68 4.80 -9.24
C LEU A 35 3.01 6.02 -10.09
N THR A 36 3.26 7.17 -9.47
CA THR A 36 3.52 8.43 -10.21
C THR A 36 4.90 8.48 -10.86
N SER A 37 5.83 7.59 -10.47
CA SER A 37 7.14 7.46 -11.11
C SER A 37 7.11 6.61 -12.38
N LEU A 38 6.08 5.79 -12.58
CA LEU A 38 6.01 4.81 -13.67
C LEU A 38 5.09 5.30 -14.80
N ALA A 39 5.46 4.99 -16.04
CA ALA A 39 4.53 5.09 -17.15
C ALA A 39 3.40 4.06 -16.95
N PRO A 40 2.16 4.35 -17.38
CA PRO A 40 1.75 5.55 -18.12
C PRO A 40 1.48 6.76 -17.21
N ILE A 41 1.32 6.57 -15.90
CA ILE A 41 0.89 7.61 -14.95
C ILE A 41 1.81 8.83 -14.96
N SER A 42 3.13 8.62 -14.98
CA SER A 42 4.13 9.70 -15.01
C SER A 42 4.01 10.60 -16.24
N THR A 43 3.53 10.04 -17.36
CA THR A 43 3.38 10.72 -18.66
C THR A 43 2.00 11.33 -18.92
N LEU A 44 1.03 11.11 -18.01
CA LEU A 44 -0.31 11.65 -18.18
C LEU A 44 -0.32 13.19 -18.13
N PRO A 45 -1.22 13.86 -18.88
CA PRO A 45 -1.44 15.30 -18.78
C PRO A 45 -1.72 15.73 -17.34
N ALA A 46 -1.24 16.92 -16.94
CA ALA A 46 -1.34 17.39 -15.55
C ALA A 46 -2.78 17.50 -15.03
N ASN A 47 -3.75 17.72 -15.92
CA ASN A 47 -5.18 17.80 -15.61
C ASN A 47 -5.90 16.43 -15.64
N HIS A 48 -5.21 15.34 -15.96
CA HIS A 48 -5.80 14.02 -15.99
C HIS A 48 -6.18 13.58 -14.56
N PRO A 49 -7.37 12.99 -14.32
CA PRO A 49 -7.83 12.62 -12.97
C PRO A 49 -6.84 11.75 -12.18
N MET A 50 -6.16 10.81 -12.85
CA MET A 50 -5.12 9.94 -12.25
C MET A 50 -3.85 10.68 -11.80
N ARG A 51 -3.71 11.99 -12.06
CA ARG A 51 -2.64 12.81 -11.46
C ARG A 51 -2.95 13.24 -10.03
N HIS A 52 -4.21 13.14 -9.60
CA HIS A 52 -4.63 13.49 -8.25
C HIS A 52 -4.43 12.31 -7.29
N ARG A 53 -3.67 12.53 -6.20
CA ARG A 53 -3.30 11.49 -5.21
C ARG A 53 -4.49 10.68 -4.73
N LYS A 54 -5.53 11.34 -4.24
CA LYS A 54 -6.72 10.67 -3.71
C LYS A 54 -7.38 9.77 -4.75
N THR A 55 -7.57 10.28 -5.97
CA THR A 55 -8.21 9.54 -7.06
C THR A 55 -7.38 8.33 -7.48
N LEU A 56 -6.07 8.49 -7.62
CA LEU A 56 -5.14 7.42 -7.99
C LEU A 56 -5.10 6.30 -6.95
N LEU A 57 -4.98 6.66 -5.66
CA LEU A 57 -4.95 5.68 -4.58
C LEU A 57 -6.29 4.92 -4.49
N GLN A 58 -7.43 5.63 -4.52
CA GLN A 58 -8.74 5.00 -4.46
C GLN A 58 -8.99 4.03 -5.63
N ALA A 59 -8.57 4.39 -6.85
CA ALA A 59 -8.69 3.51 -8.01
C ALA A 59 -7.80 2.27 -7.88
N THR A 60 -6.57 2.44 -7.37
CA THR A 60 -5.62 1.33 -7.16
C THR A 60 -6.12 0.38 -6.07
N GLU A 61 -6.55 0.91 -4.91
CA GLU A 61 -7.14 0.12 -3.83
C GLU A 61 -8.40 -0.64 -4.27
N ALA A 62 -9.20 -0.06 -5.17
CA ALA A 62 -10.36 -0.74 -5.75
C ALA A 62 -9.94 -1.96 -6.57
N CYS A 63 -8.89 -1.83 -7.39
CA CYS A 63 -8.30 -2.95 -8.11
C CYS A 63 -7.77 -4.02 -7.14
N GLU A 64 -6.95 -3.61 -6.17
CA GLU A 64 -6.37 -4.51 -5.15
C GLU A 64 -7.44 -5.31 -4.41
N ARG A 65 -8.47 -4.63 -3.89
CA ARG A 65 -9.56 -5.26 -3.14
C ARG A 65 -10.29 -6.32 -3.96
N ASN A 66 -10.60 -6.01 -5.21
CA ASN A 66 -11.29 -6.95 -6.10
C ASN A 66 -10.44 -8.20 -6.36
N ILE A 67 -9.13 -8.02 -6.59
CA ILE A 67 -8.18 -9.12 -6.81
C ILE A 67 -8.05 -9.97 -5.53
N GLN A 68 -7.91 -9.34 -4.37
CA GLN A 68 -7.74 -10.02 -3.08
C GLN A 68 -8.98 -10.84 -2.70
N LEU A 69 -10.18 -10.28 -2.90
CA LEU A 69 -11.43 -11.00 -2.64
C LEU A 69 -11.56 -12.26 -3.50
N ALA A 70 -11.09 -12.20 -4.75
CA ALA A 70 -11.06 -13.35 -5.64
C ALA A 70 -9.91 -14.33 -5.32
N ASN A 71 -8.80 -13.86 -4.76
CA ASN A 71 -7.57 -14.63 -4.54
C ASN A 71 -6.96 -14.33 -3.15
N PRO A 72 -7.59 -14.77 -2.05
CA PRO A 72 -7.19 -14.37 -0.69
C PRO A 72 -5.81 -14.87 -0.25
N ALA A 73 -5.29 -15.91 -0.90
CA ALA A 73 -3.97 -16.49 -0.63
C ALA A 73 -2.87 -15.95 -1.59
N MET A 74 -3.18 -14.97 -2.43
CA MET A 74 -2.21 -14.40 -3.36
C MET A 74 -1.13 -13.61 -2.60
N GLU A 75 0.13 -13.84 -2.97
CA GLU A 75 1.25 -13.04 -2.48
C GLU A 75 1.04 -11.56 -2.78
N TYR A 76 1.27 -10.71 -1.79
CA TYR A 76 0.92 -9.29 -1.90
C TYR A 76 1.70 -8.58 -3.02
N SER A 77 2.94 -8.98 -3.32
CA SER A 77 3.70 -8.45 -4.46
C SER A 77 3.07 -8.80 -5.81
N LEU A 78 2.54 -10.01 -5.98
CA LEU A 78 1.81 -10.41 -7.19
C LEU A 78 0.48 -9.65 -7.30
N LEU A 79 -0.18 -9.42 -6.18
CA LEU A 79 -1.39 -8.60 -6.11
C LEU A 79 -1.11 -7.17 -6.57
N LEU A 80 0.00 -6.54 -6.14
CA LEU A 80 0.40 -5.20 -6.59
C LEU A 80 0.68 -5.16 -8.10
N ALA A 81 1.41 -6.14 -8.65
CA ALA A 81 1.61 -6.21 -10.11
C ALA A 81 0.27 -6.30 -10.85
N GLN A 82 -0.63 -7.16 -10.38
CA GLN A 82 -1.93 -7.35 -10.99
C GLN A 82 -2.84 -6.12 -10.85
N SER A 83 -2.76 -5.40 -9.72
CA SER A 83 -3.54 -4.19 -9.50
C SER A 83 -3.10 -3.07 -10.43
N PHE A 84 -1.79 -2.92 -10.69
CA PHE A 84 -1.27 -1.97 -11.67
C PHE A 84 -1.80 -2.24 -13.09
N LYS A 85 -1.75 -3.52 -13.52
CA LYS A 85 -2.28 -3.94 -14.83
C LYS A 85 -3.78 -3.66 -14.94
N THR A 86 -4.52 -3.95 -13.86
CA THR A 86 -5.97 -3.76 -13.79
C THR A 86 -6.32 -2.27 -13.82
N LEU A 87 -5.60 -1.43 -13.06
CA LEU A 87 -5.73 0.02 -13.08
C LEU A 87 -5.55 0.58 -14.49
N CYS A 88 -4.46 0.20 -15.18
CA CYS A 88 -4.20 0.68 -16.53
C CYS A 88 -5.34 0.28 -17.49
N LYS A 89 -5.82 -0.96 -17.40
CA LYS A 89 -6.95 -1.45 -18.20
C LYS A 89 -8.23 -0.67 -17.91
N GLU A 90 -8.63 -0.52 -16.65
CA GLU A 90 -9.88 0.15 -16.25
C GLU A 90 -9.88 1.64 -16.61
N GLN A 91 -8.71 2.28 -16.54
CA GLN A 91 -8.53 3.70 -16.87
C GLN A 91 -8.22 3.93 -18.37
N ASN A 92 -8.26 2.89 -19.21
CA ASN A 92 -7.92 2.93 -20.64
C ASN A 92 -6.53 3.55 -20.92
N LEU A 93 -5.57 3.26 -20.04
CA LEU A 93 -4.20 3.74 -20.15
C LEU A 93 -3.36 2.70 -20.88
N HIS A 94 -2.88 3.05 -22.08
CA HIS A 94 -1.95 2.19 -22.80
C HIS A 94 -0.54 2.33 -22.21
N ASP A 95 0.03 1.19 -21.81
CA ASP A 95 1.43 1.05 -21.44
C ASP A 95 2.12 0.03 -22.37
N ALA A 96 3.14 0.47 -23.11
CA ALA A 96 3.92 -0.41 -23.99
C ALA A 96 4.84 -1.36 -23.19
N HIS A 97 5.14 -1.03 -21.93
CA HIS A 97 6.05 -1.75 -21.05
C HIS A 97 5.32 -2.30 -19.81
N ILE A 98 4.04 -2.66 -19.97
CA ILE A 98 3.15 -3.02 -18.86
C ILE A 98 3.71 -4.11 -17.94
N GLU A 99 4.39 -5.11 -18.50
CA GLU A 99 5.00 -6.19 -17.71
C GLU A 99 6.14 -5.67 -16.82
N GLU A 100 7.04 -4.87 -17.39
CA GLU A 100 8.16 -4.27 -16.67
C GLU A 100 7.68 -3.29 -15.59
N ASN A 101 6.78 -2.37 -15.94
CA ASN A 101 6.25 -1.38 -14.99
C ASN A 101 5.45 -2.03 -13.86
N SER A 102 4.66 -3.09 -14.15
CA SER A 102 3.96 -3.83 -13.11
C SER A 102 4.91 -4.54 -12.13
N ALA A 103 6.03 -5.08 -12.64
CA ALA A 103 7.05 -5.72 -11.81
C ALA A 103 7.81 -4.69 -10.95
N LEU A 104 8.12 -3.51 -11.51
CA LEU A 104 8.71 -2.41 -10.76
C LEU A 104 7.78 -1.90 -9.67
N PHE A 105 6.48 -1.76 -9.95
CA PHE A 105 5.49 -1.37 -8.96
C PHE A 105 5.37 -2.42 -7.84
N ALA A 106 5.31 -3.70 -8.17
CA ALA A 106 5.29 -4.78 -7.18
C ALA A 106 6.52 -4.77 -6.26
N LYS A 107 7.71 -4.53 -6.81
CA LYS A 107 8.95 -4.43 -6.03
C LYS A 107 9.02 -3.18 -5.16
N SER A 108 8.25 -2.14 -5.48
CA SER A 108 8.31 -0.86 -4.77
C SER A 108 8.00 -0.97 -3.27
N ILE A 109 7.23 -1.98 -2.86
CA ILE A 109 6.87 -2.23 -1.45
C ILE A 109 8.08 -2.34 -0.52
N GLU A 110 9.21 -2.85 -1.02
CA GLU A 110 10.48 -2.95 -0.28
C GLU A 110 10.98 -1.58 0.20
N HIS A 111 10.56 -0.50 -0.46
CA HIS A 111 11.04 0.87 -0.26
C HIS A 111 9.97 1.78 0.32
N TRP A 112 8.80 1.26 0.69
CA TRP A 112 7.75 2.08 1.29
C TRP A 112 8.19 2.57 2.68
N PRO A 113 8.07 3.88 2.96
CA PRO A 113 8.64 4.46 4.16
C PRO A 113 7.87 4.03 5.42
N ALA A 114 8.58 3.87 6.53
CA ALA A 114 7.94 3.82 7.84
C ALA A 114 7.43 5.21 8.25
N PHE A 115 6.41 5.29 9.12
CA PHE A 115 6.07 6.57 9.75
C PHE A 115 7.27 7.08 10.59
N PRO A 116 7.46 8.41 10.71
CA PRO A 116 8.65 8.98 11.34
C PRO A 116 8.92 8.50 12.77
N ASP A 117 7.87 8.17 13.51
CA ASP A 117 7.90 7.72 14.90
C ASP A 117 8.01 6.19 15.06
N THR A 118 7.74 5.41 14.01
CA THR A 118 7.68 3.94 14.06
C THR A 118 8.93 3.32 14.70
N LEU A 119 10.13 3.69 14.26
CA LEU A 119 11.37 3.11 14.78
C LEU A 119 11.60 3.49 16.25
N GLN A 120 11.30 4.73 16.64
CA GLN A 120 11.45 5.17 18.03
C GLN A 120 10.44 4.45 18.93
N GLY A 121 9.18 4.35 18.49
CA GLY A 121 8.10 3.68 19.21
C GLY A 121 8.40 2.20 19.43
N LEU A 122 8.73 1.47 18.36
CA LEU A 122 9.04 0.03 18.45
C LEU A 122 10.25 -0.26 19.34
N ARG A 123 11.29 0.59 19.33
CA ARG A 123 12.44 0.45 20.25
C ARG A 123 12.04 0.59 21.72
N LYS A 124 11.11 1.50 22.03
CA LYS A 124 10.58 1.65 23.40
C LYS A 124 9.75 0.43 23.82
N LEU A 125 9.01 -0.17 22.89
CA LEU A 125 8.11 -1.29 23.16
C LEU A 125 8.79 -2.67 23.20
N LYS A 126 10.01 -2.80 22.65
CA LYS A 126 10.81 -4.03 22.67
C LYS A 126 11.40 -4.38 24.06
N SER A 127 11.07 -3.60 25.09
CA SER A 127 11.64 -3.69 26.44
C SER A 127 11.29 -5.00 27.15
#